data_AF-A0A5B7EN25-F1
#
_entry.id   AF-A0A5B7EN25-F1
#
_cell.length_a   1.000
_cell.length_b   1.000
_cell.length_c   1.000
_cell.angle_alpha   90.00
_cell.angle_beta   90.00
_cell.angle_gamma   90.00
#
_symmetry.space_group_name_H-M   'P 1'
#
loop_
_entity.id
_entity.type
_entity.pdbx_description
1 polymer ?
#
loop_
_entity_poly.entity_id
_entity_poly.type
_entity_poly.pdbx_seq_one_letter_code
_entity_poly.pdbx_strand_id
1 'polypeptide(L)'
;MKNKWEGRGTVKVEYEAKVESYQIPKDMASKVVLTLADGRTISTDLLIGADGAKSLVRRNMGVQYLSWDYDQMGIVATLQLSEVAG
;
A
#
# COMPACT_ATOMS: atom_id res chain seq x y z
N MET A 1 19.55 -10.42 9.31
CA MET A 1 19.09 -11.16 8.10
C MET A 1 19.13 -10.19 6.93
N LYS A 2 19.85 -10.48 5.85
CA LYS A 2 19.87 -9.63 4.64
C LYS A 2 18.72 -10.08 3.73
N ASN A 3 17.88 -9.15 3.27
CA ASN A 3 16.71 -9.49 2.49
C ASN A 3 17.13 -10.02 1.11
N LYS A 4 16.58 -11.18 0.72
CA LYS A 4 16.89 -11.91 -0.52
C LYS A 4 16.71 -11.09 -1.82
N TRP A 5 16.13 -9.90 -1.73
CA TRP A 5 15.76 -9.01 -2.83
C TRP A 5 16.54 -7.69 -2.86
N GLU A 6 17.50 -7.48 -1.94
CA GLU A 6 18.36 -6.30 -1.97
C GLU A 6 19.44 -6.45 -3.06
N GLY A 7 19.21 -5.79 -4.20
CA GLY A 7 20.28 -5.43 -5.14
C GLY A 7 20.61 -6.43 -6.27
N ARG A 8 19.69 -7.32 -6.66
CA ARG A 8 19.84 -8.12 -7.89
C ARG A 8 18.70 -7.82 -8.87
N GLY A 9 18.96 -6.94 -9.84
CA GLY A 9 18.06 -6.66 -10.98
C GLY A 9 17.62 -5.20 -11.13
N THR A 10 16.71 -4.94 -12.08
CA THR A 10 16.09 -3.65 -12.39
C THR A 10 15.05 -3.18 -11.35
N VAL A 11 15.01 -3.81 -10.18
CA VAL A 11 14.00 -3.60 -9.15
C VAL A 11 14.68 -3.22 -7.84
N LYS A 12 14.22 -2.10 -7.24
CA LYS A 12 14.61 -1.66 -5.90
C LYS A 12 13.42 -1.86 -4.95
N VAL A 13 13.67 -2.54 -3.83
CA VAL A 13 12.68 -2.70 -2.76
C VAL A 13 13.10 -1.81 -1.60
N GLU A 14 12.19 -0.93 -1.16
CA GLU A 14 12.38 -0.09 0.03
C GLU A 14 11.33 -0.43 1.07
N TYR A 15 11.79 -0.84 2.26
CA TYR A 15 10.93 -1.04 3.42
C TYR A 15 10.78 0.28 4.19
N GLU A 16 9.74 0.36 5.01
CA GLU A 16 9.44 1.53 5.86
C GLU A 16 9.24 2.85 5.07
N ALA A 17 9.12 2.78 3.75
CA ALA A 17 8.86 3.90 2.86
C ALA A 17 7.35 4.23 2.83
N LYS A 18 6.82 4.71 3.96
CA LYS A 18 5.41 5.15 4.03
C LYS A 18 5.23 6.41 3.19
N VAL A 19 4.31 6.36 2.22
CA VAL A 19 3.92 7.54 1.44
C VAL A 19 2.94 8.40 2.24
N GLU A 20 3.20 9.70 2.29
CA GLU A 20 2.35 10.69 2.95
C GLU A 20 1.41 11.40 1.96
N SER A 21 1.93 11.76 0.78
CA SER A 21 1.16 12.47 -0.24
C SER A 21 1.57 12.10 -1.66
N TYR A 22 0.65 12.34 -2.60
CA TYR A 22 0.84 12.13 -4.03
C TYR A 22 0.43 13.39 -4.79
N GLN A 23 1.22 13.75 -5.79
CA GLN A 23 0.86 14.70 -6.84
C GLN A 23 0.76 13.91 -8.14
N ILE A 24 -0.48 13.53 -8.48
CA ILE A 24 -0.78 12.78 -9.71
C ILE A 24 -1.20 13.80 -10.77
N PRO A 25 -0.39 14.02 -11.82
CA PRO A 25 -0.75 14.95 -12.88
C PRO A 25 -1.96 14.46 -13.67
N LYS A 26 -2.65 15.40 -14.30
CA LYS A 26 -3.81 15.11 -15.18
C LYS A 26 -3.41 14.86 -16.63
N ASP A 27 -2.16 15.16 -16.96
CA ASP A 27 -1.55 14.94 -18.27
C ASP A 27 -0.52 13.81 -18.22
N MET A 28 -0.16 13.28 -19.38
CA MET A 28 0.81 12.19 -19.54
C MET A 28 2.26 12.68 -19.70
N ALA A 29 2.49 14.00 -19.77
CA ALA A 29 3.82 14.57 -19.97
C ALA A 29 4.55 14.83 -18.64
N SER A 30 3.78 15.06 -17.59
CA SER A 30 4.26 15.33 -16.23
C SER A 30 4.50 14.03 -15.46
N LYS A 31 5.52 14.02 -14.61
CA LYS A 31 5.81 12.89 -13.72
C LYS A 31 4.89 12.89 -12.51
N VAL A 32 4.60 11.70 -11.98
CA VAL A 32 4.02 11.55 -10.65
C VAL A 32 5.09 11.87 -9.62
N VAL A 33 4.71 12.63 -8.59
CA VAL A 33 5.59 12.95 -7.46
C VAL A 33 4.94 12.45 -6.18
N LEU A 34 5.69 11.74 -5.34
CA LEU A 34 5.24 11.29 -4.03
C LEU A 34 6.22 11.72 -2.94
N THR A 35 5.67 12.12 -1.79
CA THR A 35 6.44 12.49 -0.60
C THR A 35 6.30 11.38 0.43
N LEU A 36 7.43 10.88 0.90
CA LEU A 36 7.51 9.90 1.97
C LEU A 36 7.45 10.59 3.33
N ALA A 37 7.02 9.85 4.35
CA ALA A 37 6.90 10.35 5.72
C ALA A 37 8.24 10.79 6.35
N ASP A 38 9.38 10.36 5.76
CA ASP A 38 10.72 10.81 6.16
C ASP A 38 11.17 12.10 5.43
N GLY A 39 10.28 12.72 4.66
CA GLY A 39 10.52 13.95 3.91
C GLY A 39 11.16 13.75 2.53
N ARG A 40 11.54 12.51 2.15
CA ARG A 40 12.07 12.25 0.80
C ARG A 40 10.98 12.36 -0.26
N THR A 41 11.38 12.76 -1.47
CA THR A 41 10.49 12.82 -2.64
C THR A 41 10.96 11.84 -3.71
N ILE A 42 10.02 11.11 -4.30
CA ILE A 42 10.26 10.22 -5.45
C ILE A 42 9.45 10.74 -6.64
N SER A 43 10.09 10.86 -7.80
CA SER A 43 9.45 11.20 -9.06
C SER A 43 9.53 10.02 -10.03
N THR A 44 8.41 9.68 -10.67
CA THR A 44 8.28 8.51 -11.56
C THR A 44 7.32 8.79 -12.71
N ASP A 45 7.51 8.11 -13.84
CA ASP A 45 6.63 8.20 -15.00
C ASP A 45 5.33 7.39 -14.82
N LEU A 46 5.35 6.34 -13.99
CA LEU A 46 4.20 5.50 -13.69
C LEU A 46 4.12 5.17 -12.19
N LEU A 47 2.92 5.30 -11.64
CA LEU A 47 2.56 4.87 -10.28
C LEU A 47 1.53 3.74 -10.36
N ILE A 48 1.83 2.61 -9.71
CA ILE A 48 0.90 1.48 -9.57
C ILE A 48 0.47 1.38 -8.10
N GLY A 49 -0.84 1.46 -7.85
CA GLY A 49 -1.42 1.29 -6.52
C GLY A 49 -1.53 -0.18 -6.13
N ALA A 50 -0.69 -0.64 -5.22
CA ALA A 50 -0.75 -1.98 -4.62
C ALA A 50 -0.81 -1.90 -3.08
N ASP A 51 -1.43 -0.85 -2.55
CA ASP A 51 -1.47 -0.42 -1.14
C ASP A 51 -2.75 -0.84 -0.40
N GLY A 52 -3.39 -1.91 -0.88
CA GLY A 52 -4.47 -2.60 -0.19
C GLY A 52 -5.82 -1.85 -0.13
N ALA A 53 -6.71 -2.34 0.74
CA ALA A 53 -8.10 -1.88 0.80
C ALA A 53 -8.23 -0.38 1.09
N LYS A 54 -7.32 0.20 1.90
CA LYS A 54 -7.30 1.63 2.26
C LYS A 54 -6.37 2.45 1.35
N SER A 55 -6.23 2.05 0.08
CA SER A 55 -5.35 2.68 -0.90
C SER A 55 -5.42 4.21 -0.89
N LEU A 56 -4.26 4.85 -0.68
CA LEU A 56 -4.08 6.28 -0.88
C LEU A 56 -4.02 6.62 -2.38
N VAL A 57 -3.42 5.75 -3.20
CA VAL A 57 -3.36 5.96 -4.66
C VAL A 57 -4.77 6.09 -5.23
N ARG A 58 -5.66 5.14 -4.92
CA ARG A 58 -7.05 5.15 -5.38
C ARG A 58 -7.79 6.42 -4.93
N ARG A 59 -7.59 6.86 -3.68
CA ARG A 59 -8.19 8.10 -3.17
C ARG A 59 -7.70 9.34 -3.91
N ASN A 60 -6.40 9.43 -4.19
CA ASN A 60 -5.81 10.59 -4.86
C ASN A 60 -6.11 10.66 -6.36
N MET A 61 -6.42 9.53 -7.01
CA MET A 61 -6.86 9.52 -8.41
C MET A 61 -8.24 10.18 -8.62
N GLY A 62 -9.05 10.33 -7.56
CA GLY A 62 -10.37 10.97 -7.65
C GLY A 62 -11.38 10.22 -8.53
N VAL A 63 -11.13 8.95 -8.84
CA VAL A 63 -12.02 8.12 -9.65
C VAL A 63 -13.06 7.43 -8.79
N GLN A 64 -14.27 7.24 -9.32
CA GLN A 64 -15.27 6.39 -8.69
C GLN A 64 -14.79 4.94 -8.69
N TYR A 65 -14.94 4.25 -7.56
CA TYR A 65 -14.69 2.82 -7.46
C TYR A 65 -15.90 2.14 -6.84
N LEU A 66 -16.19 0.93 -7.31
CA LEU A 66 -17.31 0.14 -6.81
C LEU A 66 -16.91 -0.55 -5.50
N SER A 67 -17.73 -0.39 -4.47
CA SER A 67 -17.60 -1.11 -3.20
C SER A 67 -18.95 -1.68 -2.81
N TRP A 68 -18.94 -2.89 -2.27
CA TRP A 68 -20.10 -3.52 -1.65
C TRP A 68 -19.90 -3.52 -0.14
N ASP A 69 -20.87 -2.97 0.58
CA ASP A 69 -20.98 -3.21 2.01
C ASP A 69 -21.80 -4.49 2.19
N TYR A 70 -21.21 -5.49 2.83
CA TYR A 70 -21.85 -6.79 3.02
C TYR A 70 -22.77 -6.81 4.24
N ASP A 71 -22.78 -5.75 5.07
CA ASP A 71 -23.52 -5.70 6.35
C ASP A 71 -23.29 -6.94 7.24
N GLN A 72 -22.06 -7.45 7.19
CA GLN A 72 -21.62 -8.65 7.87
C GLN A 72 -20.31 -8.39 8.62
N MET A 73 -20.17 -9.01 9.79
CA MET A 73 -18.95 -8.95 10.59
C MET A 73 -18.29 -10.34 10.65
N GLY A 74 -17.01 -10.41 10.29
CA GLY A 74 -16.19 -11.60 10.53
C GLY A 74 -15.49 -11.52 11.88
N ILE A 75 -15.59 -12.57 12.69
CA ILE A 75 -14.81 -12.72 13.93
C ILE A 75 -13.62 -13.63 13.63
N VAL A 76 -12.41 -13.17 13.93
CA VAL A 76 -11.17 -13.95 13.80
C VAL A 76 -10.43 -13.88 15.12
N ALA A 77 -10.08 -15.04 15.66
CA ALA A 77 -9.29 -15.16 16.89
C ALA A 77 -8.35 -16.36 16.79
N THR A 78 -7.19 -16.24 17.44
CA THR A 78 -6.30 -17.38 17.69
C THR A 78 -6.62 -17.90 19.08
N LEU A 79 -7.08 -19.15 19.18
CA LEU A 79 -7.47 -19.77 20.45
C LEU A 79 -6.47 -20.85 20.84
N GLN A 80 -6.11 -20.88 22.12
CA GLN A 80 -5.45 -22.01 22.75
C GLN A 80 -6.49 -22.77 23.58
N LEU A 81 -6.75 -24.03 23.22
CA LEU A 81 -7.74 -24.87 23.87
C LEU A 81 -7.05 -25.81 24.87
N SER A 82 -7.73 -26.09 25.99
CA SER A 82 -7.32 -27.12 26.96
C SER A 82 -8.54 -27.92 27.41
N GLU A 83 -8.34 -29.19 27.73
CA GLU A 83 -9.38 -30.09 28.22
C GLU A 83 -9.49 -30.01 29.76
N VAL A 84 -10.70 -30.07 30.30
CA VAL A 84 -10.91 -30.23 31.75
C VAL A 84 -11.00 -31.73 32.02
N ALA A 85 -10.01 -32.29 32.72
CA ALA A 85 -10.10 -33.67 33.19
C ALA A 85 -11.28 -33.80 34.17
N GLY A 86 -12.22 -34.68 33.84
CA GLY A 86 -13.37 -35.03 34.68
C GLY A 86 -13.02 -35.90 35.87
#